data_AF-A0A8C8YR11-F1
#
_entry.id   AF-A0A8C8YR11-F1
#
_cell.length_a   1.000
_cell.length_b   1.000
_cell.length_c   1.000
_cell.angle_alpha   90.00
_cell.angle_beta   90.00
_cell.angle_gamma   90.00
#
_symmetry.space_group_name_H-M   'P 1'
#
loop_
_entity.id
_entity.type
_entity.pdbx_description
1 polymer ?
#
loop_
_entity_poly.entity_id
_entity_poly.type
_entity_poly.pdbx_seq_one_letter_code
_entity_poly.pdbx_strand_id
1 'polypeptide(L)'
;MNGTRNWCTLVDVHPEGQAEGSVDIFRLTLQSELTGDELEHIAQKAGRKTYAMVSGCSTGHSLASELVESNDGHEEIIKVYLKGRSGDKMIHEKNINQLKSEVQYIQEARNCLQKLREDISSKLGRDPGESLHRQEIQGVDLLLPNKKHDVESLRKTVQDLLTKLQEAERQHQLDRVAFEDKLSQYQREAERSNVALQREEDRVEQKDAEVGELQRRLLGMEMEHQALLAKVREGELALEELRSKNADCQAEQEKAATLEKEVAGLREKIHHLDDMLKSQQRKVRQMIEQLQNSKAVIQSKDTAIQELKEKIAYLEAENLEMHDRMEHLIEKQISYGNFSTQARAKTENPGSVRISKPPSPKPMPLIRVVET
;
A
#
# COMPACT_ATOMS: atom_id res chain seq x y z
N MET A 1 14.95 11.00 29.10
CA MET A 1 13.69 10.71 28.40
C MET A 1 14.04 10.42 26.95
N ASN A 2 13.81 9.20 26.47
CA ASN A 2 13.70 8.81 25.05
C ASN A 2 13.53 7.29 25.03
N GLY A 3 12.28 6.84 25.21
CA GLY A 3 11.92 5.44 25.04
C GLY A 3 11.43 5.24 23.62
N THR A 4 12.20 4.50 22.82
CA THR A 4 11.82 4.03 21.49
C THR A 4 10.55 3.18 21.64
N ARG A 5 9.38 3.75 21.31
CA ARG A 5 8.11 3.02 21.32
C ARG A 5 8.07 2.11 20.08
N ASN A 6 8.37 0.83 20.29
CA ASN A 6 8.18 -0.20 19.28
C ASN A 6 6.71 -0.60 19.22
N TRP A 7 6.10 -0.50 18.04
CA TRP A 7 4.66 -0.72 17.80
C TRP A 7 4.25 -2.20 17.71
N CYS A 8 5.23 -3.10 17.63
CA CYS A 8 5.04 -4.54 17.53
C CYS A 8 6.06 -5.26 18.43
N THR A 9 5.60 -6.30 19.13
CA THR A 9 6.49 -7.26 19.80
C THR A 9 6.60 -8.50 18.92
N LEU A 10 7.81 -8.78 18.45
CA LEU A 10 8.16 -9.99 17.72
C LEU A 10 8.67 -11.02 18.73
N VAL A 11 7.94 -12.11 18.93
CA VAL A 11 8.37 -13.22 19.78
C VAL A 11 8.65 -14.40 18.89
N ASP A 12 9.90 -14.87 18.92
CA ASP A 12 10.32 -16.13 18.32
C ASP A 12 9.77 -17.28 19.15
N VAL A 13 9.01 -18.17 18.52
CA VAL A 13 8.34 -19.29 19.18
C VAL A 13 8.95 -20.58 18.67
N HIS A 14 10.18 -20.85 19.10
CA HIS A 14 10.80 -22.16 18.89
C HIS A 14 10.35 -23.15 19.99
N PRO A 15 9.80 -24.32 19.64
CA PRO A 15 9.75 -25.44 20.55
C PRO A 15 11.15 -26.04 20.72
N GLU A 16 11.58 -26.29 21.96
CA GLU A 16 12.84 -26.96 22.25
C GLU A 16 12.87 -28.35 21.61
N GLY A 17 13.67 -28.51 20.54
CA GLY A 17 13.80 -29.76 19.79
C GLY A 17 14.21 -29.51 18.34
N GLN A 18 15.49 -29.25 18.13
CA GLN A 18 16.08 -28.84 16.85
C GLN A 18 16.12 -30.01 15.83
N ALA A 19 15.53 -29.83 14.65
CA ALA A 19 15.77 -30.66 13.47
C ALA A 19 16.06 -29.75 12.26
N GLU A 20 17.08 -30.09 11.48
CA GLU A 20 17.48 -29.40 10.25
C GLU A 20 16.30 -29.37 9.26
N GLY A 21 15.78 -28.16 8.98
CA GLY A 21 14.57 -27.93 8.19
C GLY A 21 13.50 -27.07 8.88
N SER A 22 13.80 -26.50 10.06
CA SER A 22 12.89 -25.63 10.80
C SER A 22 12.49 -24.39 9.98
N VAL A 23 11.18 -24.17 9.89
CA VAL A 23 10.57 -22.93 9.40
C VAL A 23 10.54 -21.94 10.58
N ASP A 24 11.00 -20.72 10.37
CA ASP A 24 10.92 -19.69 11.41
C ASP A 24 9.46 -19.27 11.63
N ILE A 25 8.94 -19.54 12.83
CA ILE A 25 7.57 -19.20 13.22
C ILE A 25 7.63 -18.00 14.15
N PHE A 26 7.40 -16.82 13.59
CA PHE A 26 7.31 -15.60 14.37
C PHE A 26 5.87 -15.29 14.76
N ARG A 27 5.66 -15.00 16.04
CA ARG A 27 4.39 -14.47 16.53
C ARG A 27 4.49 -12.95 16.64
N LEU A 28 3.74 -12.26 15.80
CA LEU A 28 3.61 -10.80 15.86
C LEU A 28 2.42 -10.43 16.76
N THR A 29 2.67 -9.57 17.74
CA THR A 29 1.60 -9.00 18.59
C THR A 29 1.62 -7.48 18.43
N LEU A 30 0.53 -6.92 17.89
CA LEU A 30 0.32 -5.48 17.77
C LEU A 30 -0.19 -4.93 19.10
N GLN A 31 0.50 -3.95 19.67
CA GLN A 31 -0.02 -3.18 20.80
C GLN A 31 -1.01 -2.16 20.26
N SER A 32 -2.31 -2.43 20.41
CA SER A 32 -3.35 -1.40 20.25
C SER A 32 -3.42 -0.60 21.54
N GLU A 33 -3.28 0.72 21.46
CA GLU A 33 -3.56 1.64 22.57
C GLU A 33 -5.06 1.62 22.86
N LEU A 34 -5.53 0.63 23.60
CA LEU A 34 -6.88 0.58 24.17
C LEU A 34 -6.75 0.32 25.66
N THR A 35 -7.34 1.22 26.44
CA THR A 35 -7.45 1.13 27.90
C THR A 35 -8.07 -0.21 28.32
N GLY A 36 -7.46 -0.84 29.34
CA GLY A 36 -7.61 -2.26 29.66
C GLY A 36 -9.04 -2.81 29.83
N ASP A 37 -10.01 -1.96 30.14
CA ASP A 37 -11.40 -2.38 30.37
C ASP A 37 -12.19 -2.64 29.07
N GLU A 38 -11.82 -2.03 27.94
CA GLU A 38 -12.48 -2.27 26.65
C GLU A 38 -11.98 -3.54 25.93
N LEU A 39 -10.73 -3.93 26.20
CA LEU A 39 -10.11 -5.13 25.61
C LEU A 39 -10.72 -6.43 26.14
N GLU A 40 -11.13 -6.48 27.41
CA GLU A 40 -11.70 -7.69 28.02
C GLU A 40 -13.10 -8.01 27.48
N HIS A 41 -13.89 -6.96 27.19
CA HIS A 41 -15.22 -7.09 26.58
C HIS A 41 -15.18 -7.48 25.09
N ILE A 42 -14.15 -7.06 24.34
CA ILE A 42 -13.97 -7.42 22.93
C ILE A 42 -13.35 -8.82 22.79
N ALA A 43 -12.41 -9.20 23.67
CA ALA A 43 -11.75 -10.50 23.66
C ALA A 43 -12.69 -11.66 24.03
N GLN A 44 -13.74 -11.42 24.82
CA GLN A 44 -14.77 -12.43 25.12
C GLN A 44 -15.74 -12.66 23.95
N LYS A 45 -15.86 -11.70 23.01
CA LYS A 45 -16.83 -11.77 21.90
C LYS A 45 -16.22 -12.16 20.56
N ALA A 46 -14.90 -11.99 20.39
CA ALA A 46 -14.16 -12.42 19.21
C ALA A 46 -13.16 -13.51 19.59
N GLY A 47 -13.44 -14.75 19.19
CA GLY A 47 -12.53 -15.88 19.37
C GLY A 47 -11.11 -15.50 18.91
N ARG A 48 -10.12 -15.77 19.76
CA ARG A 48 -8.70 -15.45 19.55
C ARG A 48 -8.24 -16.03 18.20
N LYS A 49 -8.18 -15.21 17.16
CA LYS A 49 -7.60 -15.58 15.87
C LYS A 49 -6.11 -15.24 15.89
N THR A 50 -5.27 -16.26 16.06
CA THR A 50 -3.83 -16.16 15.86
C THR A 50 -3.53 -16.39 14.39
N TYR A 51 -2.86 -15.43 13.75
CA TYR A 51 -2.37 -15.55 12.38
C TYR A 51 -0.87 -15.86 12.44
N ALA A 52 -0.45 -16.97 11.86
CA ALA A 52 0.95 -17.34 11.68
C ALA A 52 1.33 -17.06 10.22
N MET A 53 2.36 -16.23 10.02
CA MET A 53 2.96 -16.01 8.70
C MET A 53 4.04 -17.06 8.48
N VAL A 54 3.79 -18.00 7.57
CA VAL A 54 4.76 -19.03 7.16
C VAL A 54 5.42 -18.56 5.87
N SER A 55 6.67 -18.09 5.95
CA SER A 55 7.48 -17.75 4.78
C SER A 55 8.19 -19.01 4.28
N GLY A 56 7.66 -19.63 3.24
CA GLY A 56 8.36 -20.69 2.53
C GLY A 56 9.42 -20.09 1.61
N CYS A 57 10.69 -20.11 2.02
CA CYS A 57 11.80 -19.86 1.10
C CYS A 57 11.91 -21.03 0.11
N SER A 58 11.29 -20.92 -1.07
CA SER A 58 11.64 -21.80 -2.19
C SER A 58 12.88 -21.24 -2.89
N THR A 59 14.01 -21.90 -2.70
CA THR A 59 15.23 -21.68 -3.47
C THR A 59 14.95 -22.11 -4.92
N GLY A 60 14.62 -21.16 -5.79
CA GLY A 60 14.19 -21.42 -7.16
C GLY A 60 14.86 -20.49 -8.17
N HIS A 61 15.93 -21.01 -8.77
CA HIS A 61 16.75 -20.52 -9.88
C HIS A 61 16.10 -19.50 -10.84
N SER A 62 16.85 -18.43 -11.16
CA SER A 62 16.62 -17.52 -12.28
C SER A 62 16.26 -18.27 -13.55
N LEU A 63 15.14 -17.90 -14.16
CA LEU A 63 14.68 -18.43 -15.44
C LEU A 63 15.62 -17.96 -16.55
N ALA A 64 16.28 -18.89 -17.22
CA ALA A 64 17.04 -18.63 -18.43
C ALA A 64 16.07 -18.44 -19.60
N SER A 65 15.89 -17.21 -20.05
CA SER A 65 15.28 -16.90 -21.34
C SER A 65 16.37 -16.95 -22.41
N GLU A 66 16.27 -17.87 -23.37
CA GLU A 66 17.12 -17.92 -24.55
C GLU A 66 16.40 -17.22 -25.72
N LEU A 67 17.05 -16.21 -26.29
CA LEU A 67 16.57 -15.49 -27.48
C LEU A 67 16.92 -16.30 -28.73
N VAL A 68 15.92 -16.62 -29.55
CA VAL A 68 16.13 -17.22 -30.88
C VAL A 68 15.76 -16.17 -31.91
N GLU A 69 16.75 -15.67 -32.65
CA GLU A 69 16.55 -14.70 -33.74
C GLU A 69 15.91 -15.38 -34.95
N SER A 70 14.83 -14.77 -35.46
CA SER A 70 14.18 -15.17 -36.71
C SER A 70 14.96 -14.65 -37.92
N ASN A 71 15.15 -15.48 -38.94
CA ASN A 71 15.86 -15.13 -40.17
C ASN A 71 15.08 -14.18 -41.12
N ASP A 72 13.89 -13.70 -40.74
CA ASP A 72 13.03 -12.88 -41.61
C ASP A 72 12.48 -11.61 -40.93
N GLY A 73 13.30 -10.99 -40.08
CA GLY A 73 13.28 -9.55 -39.80
C GLY A 73 12.07 -8.91 -39.11
N HIS A 74 10.93 -9.58 -38.93
CA HIS A 74 9.71 -8.93 -38.43
C HIS A 74 8.89 -9.76 -37.45
N GLU A 75 9.51 -10.48 -36.51
CA GLU A 75 8.79 -11.00 -35.34
C GLU A 75 9.77 -11.38 -34.21
N GLU A 76 9.66 -10.71 -33.06
CA GLU A 76 10.32 -11.10 -31.81
C GLU A 76 9.47 -12.20 -31.13
N ILE A 77 9.80 -13.47 -31.38
CA ILE A 77 9.11 -14.59 -30.73
C ILE A 77 9.76 -14.86 -29.37
N ILE A 78 9.16 -14.33 -28.31
CA ILE A 78 9.56 -14.68 -26.95
C ILE A 78 8.93 -16.03 -26.59
N LYS A 79 9.73 -17.11 -26.66
CA LYS A 79 9.33 -18.42 -26.10
C LYS A 79 9.45 -18.39 -24.58
N VAL A 80 8.35 -18.04 -23.91
CA VAL A 80 8.25 -18.15 -22.45
C VAL A 80 7.82 -19.56 -22.07
N TYR A 81 8.72 -20.31 -21.42
CA TYR A 81 8.35 -21.57 -20.78
C TYR A 81 7.68 -21.26 -19.44
N LEU A 82 6.36 -21.04 -19.47
CA LEU A 82 5.57 -20.92 -18.26
C LEU A 82 5.55 -22.28 -17.54
N LYS A 83 6.22 -22.37 -16.40
CA LYS A 83 6.06 -23.51 -15.48
C LYS A 83 4.66 -23.41 -14.88
N GLY A 84 3.68 -24.00 -15.55
CA GLY A 84 2.33 -24.15 -15.01
C GLY A 84 2.40 -24.78 -13.61
N ARG A 85 1.57 -24.27 -12.69
CA ARG A 85 1.39 -24.83 -11.34
C ARG A 85 1.21 -26.34 -11.49
N SER A 86 1.80 -27.15 -10.60
CA SER A 86 1.74 -28.62 -10.69
C SER A 86 0.31 -29.17 -10.83
N GLY A 87 -0.70 -28.45 -10.33
CA GLY A 87 -2.13 -28.74 -10.54
C GLY A 87 -2.62 -28.55 -11.98
N ASP A 88 -2.22 -27.48 -12.68
CA ASP A 88 -2.66 -27.22 -14.06
C ASP A 88 -2.12 -28.25 -15.05
N LYS A 89 -0.90 -28.76 -14.79
CA LYS A 89 -0.34 -29.87 -15.57
C LYS A 89 -1.17 -31.14 -15.44
N MET A 90 -1.62 -31.46 -14.23
CA MET A 90 -2.44 -32.64 -13.97
C MET A 90 -3.84 -32.51 -14.60
N ILE A 91 -4.42 -31.30 -14.61
CA ILE A 91 -5.71 -31.03 -15.27
C ILE A 91 -5.57 -31.16 -16.79
N HIS A 92 -4.54 -30.54 -17.37
CA HIS A 92 -4.29 -30.62 -18.81
C HIS A 92 -4.02 -32.05 -19.26
N GLU A 93 -3.27 -32.84 -18.49
CA GLU A 93 -3.00 -34.24 -18.78
C GLU A 93 -4.27 -35.10 -18.72
N LYS A 94 -5.14 -34.87 -17.73
CA LYS A 94 -6.46 -35.51 -17.66
C LYS A 94 -7.34 -35.17 -18.87
N ASN A 95 -7.38 -33.90 -19.26
CA ASN A 95 -8.14 -33.45 -20.43
C ASN A 95 -7.61 -34.08 -21.74
N ILE A 96 -6.28 -34.18 -21.88
CA ILE A 96 -5.66 -34.88 -23.03
C ILE A 96 -6.06 -36.36 -23.04
N ASN A 97 -6.00 -37.03 -21.90
CA ASN A 97 -6.32 -38.45 -21.80
C ASN A 97 -7.81 -38.72 -22.06
N GLN A 98 -8.69 -37.84 -21.56
CA GLN A 98 -10.11 -37.89 -21.86
C GLN A 98 -10.37 -37.71 -23.36
N LEU A 99 -9.76 -36.70 -23.99
CA LEU A 99 -9.90 -36.49 -25.44
C LEU A 99 -9.41 -37.69 -26.25
N LYS A 100 -8.31 -38.34 -25.84
CA LYS A 100 -7.83 -39.58 -26.49
C LYS A 100 -8.86 -40.71 -26.38
N SER A 101 -9.50 -40.88 -25.22
CA SER A 101 -10.54 -41.89 -25.04
C SER A 101 -11.79 -41.60 -25.87
N GLU A 102 -12.20 -40.34 -25.99
CA GLU A 102 -13.34 -39.93 -26.81
C GLU A 102 -13.06 -40.15 -28.31
N VAL A 103 -11.86 -39.78 -28.79
CA VAL A 103 -11.44 -40.04 -30.17
C VAL A 103 -11.44 -41.54 -30.47
N GLN A 104 -11.00 -42.36 -29.51
CA GLN A 104 -11.06 -43.81 -29.65
C GLN A 104 -12.50 -44.32 -29.73
N TYR A 105 -13.41 -43.81 -28.89
CA TYR A 105 -14.83 -44.17 -28.94
C TYR A 105 -15.47 -43.80 -30.29
N ILE A 106 -15.14 -42.63 -30.83
CA ILE A 106 -15.59 -42.20 -32.17
C ILE A 106 -15.06 -43.15 -33.25
N GLN A 107 -13.80 -43.57 -33.15
CA GLN A 107 -13.19 -44.48 -34.12
C GLN A 107 -13.80 -45.89 -34.05
N GLU A 108 -14.14 -46.37 -32.85
CA GLU A 108 -14.84 -47.63 -32.64
C GLU A 108 -16.27 -47.57 -33.19
N ALA A 109 -17.01 -46.49 -32.91
CA ALA A 109 -18.34 -46.26 -33.47
C ALA A 109 -18.32 -46.23 -35.01
N ARG A 110 -17.32 -45.55 -35.60
CA ARG A 110 -17.11 -45.55 -37.05
C ARG A 110 -16.89 -46.96 -37.60
N ASN A 111 -16.06 -47.77 -36.94
CA ASN A 111 -15.80 -49.15 -37.37
C ASN A 111 -17.06 -50.02 -37.26
N CYS A 112 -17.87 -49.86 -36.20
CA CYS A 112 -19.14 -50.56 -36.03
C CYS A 112 -20.14 -50.18 -37.14
N LEU A 113 -20.27 -48.88 -37.45
CA LEU A 113 -21.12 -48.41 -38.55
C LEU A 113 -20.62 -48.90 -39.92
N GLN A 114 -19.31 -48.99 -40.10
CA GLN A 114 -18.72 -49.51 -41.34
C GLN A 114 -19.04 -51.01 -41.52
N LYS A 115 -18.92 -51.82 -40.46
CA LYS A 115 -19.35 -53.23 -40.49
C LYS A 115 -20.85 -53.38 -40.78
N LEU A 116 -21.69 -52.56 -40.14
CA LEU A 116 -23.13 -52.58 -40.42
C LEU A 116 -23.43 -52.24 -41.88
N ARG A 117 -22.71 -51.27 -42.45
CA ARG A 117 -22.84 -50.92 -43.87
C ARG A 117 -22.43 -52.09 -44.78
N GLU A 118 -21.35 -52.79 -44.46
CA GLU A 118 -20.90 -53.99 -45.19
C GLU A 118 -21.89 -55.16 -45.06
N ASP A 119 -22.48 -55.36 -43.88
CA ASP A 119 -23.53 -56.37 -43.65
C ASP A 119 -24.81 -56.07 -44.44
N ILE A 120 -25.23 -54.80 -44.48
CA ILE A 120 -26.38 -54.40 -45.30
C ILE A 120 -26.05 -54.55 -46.79
N SER A 121 -24.85 -54.16 -47.22
CA SER A 121 -24.42 -54.27 -48.61
C SER A 121 -24.28 -55.73 -49.06
N SER A 122 -23.82 -56.63 -48.19
CA SER A 122 -23.72 -58.07 -48.46
C SER A 122 -25.09 -58.77 -48.47
N LYS A 123 -26.07 -58.24 -47.72
CA LYS A 123 -27.47 -58.70 -47.76
C LYS A 123 -28.24 -58.17 -48.97
N LEU A 124 -27.99 -56.93 -49.41
CA LEU A 124 -28.63 -56.36 -50.61
C LEU A 124 -28.01 -56.87 -51.92
N GLY A 125 -26.74 -57.31 -51.90
CA GLY A 125 -26.06 -57.91 -53.05
C GLY A 125 -26.44 -59.37 -53.34
N ARG A 126 -27.28 -59.99 -52.50
CA ARG A 126 -27.80 -61.35 -52.70
C ARG A 126 -29.27 -61.23 -53.15
N ASP A 127 -29.49 -61.46 -54.43
CA ASP A 127 -30.79 -61.40 -55.11
C ASP A 127 -31.88 -62.24 -54.36
N PRO A 128 -33.10 -61.72 -54.09
CA PRO A 128 -34.14 -62.42 -53.32
C PRO A 128 -34.87 -63.57 -54.05
N GLY A 129 -34.26 -64.19 -55.06
CA GLY A 129 -34.95 -65.05 -56.02
C GLY A 129 -35.30 -66.49 -55.60
N GLU A 130 -34.71 -67.04 -54.54
CA GLU A 130 -34.84 -68.48 -54.25
C GLU A 130 -35.08 -68.78 -52.77
N SER A 131 -36.34 -68.94 -52.37
CA SER A 131 -36.79 -69.96 -51.38
C SER A 131 -38.21 -69.69 -50.86
N LEU A 132 -39.18 -69.59 -51.77
CA LEU A 132 -40.57 -69.89 -51.43
C LEU A 132 -41.01 -71.08 -52.27
N HIS A 133 -40.61 -72.27 -51.83
CA HIS A 133 -41.16 -73.53 -52.31
C HIS A 133 -42.60 -73.63 -51.81
N ARG A 134 -43.49 -72.96 -52.54
CA ARG A 134 -44.94 -73.07 -52.41
C ARG A 134 -45.32 -74.45 -52.96
N GLN A 135 -45.45 -75.41 -52.05
CA GLN A 135 -45.92 -76.75 -52.35
C GLN A 135 -47.43 -76.69 -52.63
N GLU A 136 -47.78 -76.39 -53.88
CA GLU A 136 -49.14 -76.55 -54.38
C GLU A 136 -49.43 -78.04 -54.59
N ILE A 137 -50.32 -78.56 -53.76
CA ILE A 137 -50.90 -79.90 -53.87
C ILE A 137 -51.80 -79.89 -55.11
N GLN A 138 -51.33 -80.51 -56.18
CA GLN A 138 -52.07 -80.64 -57.42
C GLN A 138 -53.04 -81.83 -57.35
N GLY A 139 -54.32 -81.48 -57.49
CA GLY A 139 -55.42 -82.23 -58.11
C GLY A 139 -55.34 -83.75 -58.19
N VAL A 140 -56.20 -84.37 -57.39
CA VAL A 140 -56.71 -85.74 -57.49
C VAL A 140 -57.17 -86.06 -58.91
N ASP A 141 -56.59 -87.09 -59.54
CA ASP A 141 -57.14 -87.76 -60.73
C ASP A 141 -57.66 -89.15 -60.31
N LEU A 142 -58.99 -89.25 -60.26
CA LEU A 142 -59.78 -90.41 -59.83
C LEU A 142 -60.23 -91.18 -61.08
N LEU A 143 -59.56 -92.29 -61.39
CA LEU A 143 -60.07 -93.31 -62.32
C LEU A 143 -60.41 -94.60 -61.56
N LEU A 144 -61.70 -94.77 -61.32
CA LEU A 144 -62.36 -95.97 -60.77
C LEU A 144 -62.27 -97.14 -61.77
N PRO A 145 -62.16 -98.40 -61.29
CA PRO A 145 -63.38 -99.06 -60.81
C PRO A 145 -63.19 -100.05 -59.64
N ASN A 146 -63.73 -99.72 -58.45
CA ASN A 146 -64.42 -100.72 -57.62
C ASN A 146 -65.32 -100.10 -56.52
N LYS A 147 -66.64 -100.06 -56.80
CA LYS A 147 -67.68 -99.26 -56.12
C LYS A 147 -68.12 -99.73 -54.71
N LYS A 148 -67.22 -100.25 -53.89
CA LYS A 148 -67.48 -100.45 -52.45
C LYS A 148 -66.36 -99.96 -51.55
N HIS A 149 -65.11 -99.97 -52.03
CA HIS A 149 -63.99 -99.44 -51.25
C HIS A 149 -63.94 -97.90 -51.26
N ASP A 150 -64.44 -97.23 -52.31
CA ASP A 150 -64.30 -95.77 -52.48
C ASP A 150 -65.25 -94.92 -51.62
N VAL A 151 -66.46 -95.40 -51.31
CA VAL A 151 -67.40 -94.67 -50.44
C VAL A 151 -66.94 -94.74 -48.98
N GLU A 152 -66.46 -95.90 -48.54
CA GLU A 152 -65.81 -96.04 -47.24
C GLU A 152 -64.51 -95.22 -47.17
N SER A 153 -63.71 -95.20 -48.24
CA SER A 153 -62.48 -94.40 -48.34
C SER A 153 -62.76 -92.89 -48.29
N LEU A 154 -63.79 -92.43 -49.00
CA LEU A 154 -64.22 -91.03 -48.98
C LEU A 154 -64.78 -90.61 -47.61
N ARG A 155 -65.57 -91.48 -46.95
CA ARG A 155 -66.04 -91.21 -45.59
C ARG A 155 -64.89 -91.12 -44.60
N LYS A 156 -63.91 -92.02 -44.68
CA LYS A 156 -62.70 -91.97 -43.83
C LYS A 156 -61.89 -90.70 -44.08
N THR A 157 -61.67 -90.33 -45.34
CA THR A 157 -60.94 -89.09 -45.67
C THR A 157 -61.67 -87.84 -45.21
N VAL A 158 -63.01 -87.78 -45.32
CA VAL A 158 -63.79 -86.66 -44.75
C VAL A 158 -63.71 -86.63 -43.22
N GLN A 159 -63.77 -87.79 -42.55
CA GLN A 159 -63.60 -87.90 -41.11
C GLN A 159 -62.22 -87.41 -40.68
N ASP A 160 -61.16 -87.84 -41.37
CA ASP A 160 -59.77 -87.44 -41.10
C ASP A 160 -59.51 -85.95 -41.38
N LEU A 161 -60.21 -85.36 -42.36
CA LEU A 161 -60.14 -83.92 -42.61
C LEU A 161 -60.86 -83.11 -41.53
N LEU A 162 -62.02 -83.59 -41.05
CA LEU A 162 -62.74 -82.98 -39.94
C LEU A 162 -61.92 -83.01 -38.65
N THR A 163 -61.29 -84.14 -38.33
CA THR A 163 -60.41 -84.22 -37.15
C THR A 163 -59.21 -83.28 -37.27
N LYS A 164 -58.54 -83.24 -38.43
CA LYS A 164 -57.44 -82.31 -38.68
C LYS A 164 -57.86 -80.84 -38.57
N LEU A 165 -59.04 -80.48 -39.08
CA LEU A 165 -59.56 -79.11 -38.97
C LEU A 165 -59.86 -78.75 -37.51
N GLN A 166 -60.47 -79.67 -36.77
CA GLN A 166 -60.74 -79.48 -35.34
C GLN A 166 -59.45 -79.39 -34.50
N GLU A 167 -58.42 -80.17 -34.85
CA GLU A 167 -57.08 -80.08 -34.23
C GLU A 167 -56.39 -78.76 -34.55
N ALA A 168 -56.46 -78.30 -35.81
CA ALA A 168 -55.89 -77.01 -36.23
C ALA A 168 -56.59 -75.83 -35.55
N GLU A 169 -57.92 -75.85 -35.45
CA GLU A 169 -58.69 -74.84 -34.72
C GLU A 169 -58.32 -74.83 -33.23
N ARG A 170 -58.17 -76.01 -32.61
CA ARG A 170 -57.71 -76.12 -31.22
C ARG A 170 -56.29 -75.56 -31.06
N GLN A 171 -55.39 -75.83 -32.01
CA GLN A 171 -54.02 -75.32 -31.98
C GLN A 171 -53.98 -73.79 -32.12
N HIS A 172 -54.72 -73.23 -33.08
CA HIS A 172 -54.83 -71.78 -33.23
C HIS A 172 -55.39 -71.11 -31.97
N GLN A 173 -56.37 -71.75 -31.31
CA GLN A 173 -56.92 -71.22 -30.07
C GLN A 173 -55.89 -71.21 -28.94
N LEU A 174 -55.05 -72.25 -28.85
CA LEU A 174 -53.92 -72.28 -27.90
C LEU A 174 -52.86 -71.23 -28.23
N ASP A 175 -52.51 -71.10 -29.51
CA ASP A 175 -51.52 -70.11 -29.97
C ASP A 175 -52.01 -68.69 -29.69
N ARG A 176 -53.30 -68.40 -29.92
CA ARG A 176 -53.91 -67.10 -29.61
C ARG A 176 -53.78 -66.75 -28.13
N VAL A 177 -54.14 -67.67 -27.24
CA VAL A 177 -53.98 -67.48 -25.79
C VAL A 177 -52.51 -67.31 -25.41
N ALA A 178 -51.61 -68.11 -25.97
CA ALA A 178 -50.17 -67.99 -25.73
C ALA A 178 -49.61 -66.63 -26.20
N PHE A 179 -50.12 -66.07 -27.31
CA PHE A 179 -49.77 -64.72 -27.76
C PHE A 179 -50.37 -63.63 -26.87
N GLU A 180 -51.64 -63.77 -26.45
CA GLU A 180 -52.29 -62.86 -25.51
C GLU A 180 -51.54 -62.79 -24.16
N ASP A 181 -51.07 -63.93 -23.65
CA ASP A 181 -50.26 -64.01 -22.43
C ASP A 181 -48.90 -63.31 -22.60
N LYS A 182 -48.22 -63.52 -23.73
CA LYS A 182 -46.95 -62.85 -24.06
C LYS A 182 -47.12 -61.35 -24.24
N LEU A 183 -48.17 -60.90 -24.92
CA LEU A 183 -48.49 -59.47 -25.07
C LEU A 183 -48.76 -58.83 -23.71
N SER A 184 -49.55 -59.49 -22.87
CA SER A 184 -49.83 -59.05 -21.50
C SER A 184 -48.56 -58.98 -20.64
N GLN A 185 -47.62 -59.90 -20.86
CA GLN A 185 -46.32 -59.86 -20.20
C GLN A 185 -45.50 -58.66 -20.65
N TYR A 186 -45.33 -58.44 -21.95
CA TYR A 186 -44.59 -57.29 -22.47
C TYR A 186 -45.22 -55.96 -22.07
N GLN A 187 -46.55 -55.87 -22.04
CA GLN A 187 -47.24 -54.68 -21.56
C GLN A 187 -46.90 -54.39 -20.09
N ARG A 188 -46.95 -55.40 -19.21
CA ARG A 188 -46.56 -55.24 -17.81
C ARG A 188 -45.10 -54.84 -17.65
N GLU A 189 -44.20 -55.39 -18.46
CA GLU A 189 -42.77 -55.01 -18.45
C GLU A 189 -42.57 -53.57 -18.90
N ALA A 190 -43.26 -53.13 -19.96
CA ALA A 190 -43.23 -51.74 -20.43
C ALA A 190 -43.79 -50.77 -19.38
N GLU A 191 -44.93 -51.08 -18.75
CA GLU A 191 -45.51 -50.27 -17.67
C GLU A 191 -44.56 -50.15 -16.47
N ARG A 192 -43.93 -51.26 -16.06
CA ARG A 192 -42.92 -51.25 -14.99
C ARG A 192 -41.71 -50.39 -15.36
N SER A 193 -41.22 -50.50 -16.59
CA SER A 193 -40.12 -49.69 -17.11
C SER A 193 -40.49 -48.21 -17.15
N ASN A 194 -41.69 -47.86 -17.60
CA ASN A 194 -42.18 -46.47 -17.65
C ASN A 194 -42.29 -45.86 -16.24
N VAL A 195 -42.80 -46.61 -15.26
CA VAL A 195 -42.88 -46.13 -13.88
C VAL A 195 -41.48 -45.96 -13.27
N ALA A 196 -40.51 -46.81 -13.63
CA ALA A 196 -39.13 -46.62 -13.21
C ALA A 196 -38.50 -45.37 -13.87
N LEU A 197 -38.75 -45.16 -15.16
CA LEU A 197 -38.31 -43.98 -15.90
C LEU A 197 -38.87 -42.70 -15.27
N GLN A 198 -40.16 -42.64 -14.99
CA GLN A 198 -40.79 -41.47 -14.37
C GLN A 198 -40.13 -41.08 -13.04
N ARG A 199 -39.80 -42.07 -12.19
CA ARG A 199 -39.11 -41.80 -10.91
C ARG A 199 -37.71 -41.22 -11.13
N GLU A 200 -37.02 -41.67 -12.15
CA GLU A 200 -35.70 -41.12 -12.50
C GLU A 200 -35.82 -39.72 -13.09
N GLU A 201 -36.85 -39.44 -13.90
CA GLU A 201 -37.15 -38.09 -14.40
C GLU A 201 -37.46 -37.12 -13.25
N ASP A 202 -38.32 -37.50 -12.31
CA ASP A 202 -38.63 -36.68 -11.13
C ASP A 202 -37.36 -36.40 -10.29
N ARG A 203 -36.47 -37.41 -10.17
CA ARG A 203 -35.18 -37.27 -9.47
C ARG A 203 -34.24 -36.32 -10.21
N VAL A 204 -34.20 -36.36 -11.54
CA VAL A 204 -33.41 -35.45 -12.36
C VAL A 204 -33.95 -34.02 -12.24
N GLU A 205 -35.27 -33.82 -12.31
CA GLU A 205 -35.89 -32.51 -12.15
C GLU A 205 -35.59 -31.90 -10.76
N GLN A 206 -35.62 -32.71 -9.71
CA GLN A 206 -35.20 -32.28 -8.38
C GLN A 206 -33.72 -31.85 -8.36
N LYS A 207 -32.84 -32.61 -9.02
CA LYS A 207 -31.41 -32.28 -9.11
C LYS A 207 -31.18 -31.01 -9.92
N ASP A 208 -31.92 -30.81 -11.01
CA ASP A 208 -31.85 -29.60 -11.82
C ASP A 208 -32.30 -28.36 -11.03
N ALA A 209 -33.34 -28.50 -10.19
CA ALA A 209 -33.75 -27.45 -9.27
C ALA A 209 -32.65 -27.12 -8.22
N GLU A 210 -32.01 -28.14 -7.62
CA GLU A 210 -30.88 -27.97 -6.71
C GLU A 210 -29.69 -27.27 -7.40
N VAL A 211 -29.35 -27.68 -8.63
CA VAL A 211 -28.29 -27.06 -9.43
C VAL A 211 -28.61 -25.61 -9.74
N GLY A 212 -29.86 -25.30 -10.11
CA GLY A 212 -30.32 -23.93 -10.36
C GLY A 212 -30.21 -23.04 -9.13
N GLU A 213 -30.52 -23.55 -7.94
CA GLU A 213 -30.30 -22.83 -6.67
C GLU A 213 -28.82 -22.56 -6.40
N LEU A 214 -27.95 -23.56 -6.60
CA LEU A 214 -26.52 -23.40 -6.43
C LEU A 214 -25.95 -22.37 -7.40
N GLN A 215 -26.37 -22.38 -8.67
CA GLN A 215 -25.97 -21.38 -9.66
C GLN A 215 -26.42 -19.97 -9.26
N ARG A 216 -27.65 -19.79 -8.77
CA ARG A 216 -28.11 -18.49 -8.26
C ARG A 216 -27.25 -17.99 -7.09
N ARG A 217 -26.90 -18.87 -6.14
CA ARG A 217 -26.03 -18.52 -5.00
C ARG A 217 -24.62 -18.18 -5.44
N LEU A 218 -24.06 -18.94 -6.39
CA LEU A 218 -22.73 -18.68 -6.95
C LEU A 218 -22.67 -17.32 -7.66
N LEU A 219 -23.68 -16.99 -8.48
CA LEU A 219 -23.77 -15.68 -9.13
C LEU A 219 -23.89 -14.54 -8.11
N GLY A 220 -24.68 -14.73 -7.05
CA GLY A 220 -24.76 -13.77 -5.94
C GLY A 220 -23.40 -13.52 -5.29
N MET A 221 -22.68 -14.59 -4.94
CA MET A 221 -21.35 -14.52 -4.35
C MET A 221 -20.32 -13.88 -5.31
N GLU A 222 -20.41 -14.13 -6.61
CA GLU A 222 -19.52 -13.52 -7.60
C GLU A 222 -19.75 -12.02 -7.73
N MET A 223 -21.01 -11.56 -7.76
CA MET A 223 -21.34 -10.13 -7.73
C MET A 223 -20.84 -9.46 -6.44
N GLU A 224 -21.05 -10.10 -5.29
CA GLU A 224 -20.55 -9.61 -4.00
C GLU A 224 -19.02 -9.55 -3.99
N HIS A 225 -18.35 -10.57 -4.52
CA HIS A 225 -16.89 -10.60 -4.64
C HIS A 225 -16.38 -9.44 -5.52
N GLN A 226 -16.99 -9.21 -6.67
CA GLN A 226 -16.66 -8.09 -7.55
C GLN A 226 -16.89 -6.73 -6.87
N ALA A 227 -18.01 -6.57 -6.15
CA ALA A 227 -18.30 -5.35 -5.39
C ALA A 227 -17.29 -5.11 -4.26
N LEU A 228 -16.88 -6.17 -3.56
CA LEU A 228 -15.84 -6.09 -2.52
C LEU A 228 -14.48 -5.70 -3.12
N LEU A 229 -14.09 -6.28 -4.27
CA LEU A 229 -12.87 -5.88 -4.98
C LEU A 229 -12.90 -4.41 -5.41
N ALA A 230 -14.05 -3.91 -5.86
CA ALA A 230 -14.21 -2.48 -6.17
C ALA A 230 -14.01 -1.61 -4.92
N LYS A 231 -14.63 -1.96 -3.79
CA LYS A 231 -14.44 -1.24 -2.52
C LYS A 231 -13.01 -1.28 -1.99
N VAL A 232 -12.30 -2.40 -2.16
CA VAL A 232 -10.89 -2.49 -1.81
C VAL A 232 -10.06 -1.52 -2.63
N ARG A 233 -10.28 -1.47 -3.96
CA ARG A 233 -9.58 -0.53 -4.84
C ARG A 233 -9.89 0.93 -4.49
N GLU A 234 -11.14 1.26 -4.20
CA GLU A 234 -11.53 2.59 -3.72
C GLU A 234 -10.83 2.94 -2.40
N GLY A 235 -10.75 1.99 -1.47
CA GLY A 235 -10.03 2.15 -0.21
C GLY A 235 -8.52 2.35 -0.40
N GLU A 236 -7.90 1.62 -1.33
CA GLU A 236 -6.49 1.78 -1.70
C GLU A 236 -6.21 3.18 -2.28
N LEU A 237 -7.08 3.68 -3.17
CA LEU A 237 -6.97 5.04 -3.72
C LEU A 237 -7.11 6.09 -2.62
N ALA A 238 -8.10 5.96 -1.74
CA ALA A 238 -8.29 6.88 -0.62
C ALA A 238 -7.10 6.87 0.36
N LEU A 239 -6.52 5.69 0.63
CA LEU A 239 -5.30 5.57 1.44
C LEU A 239 -4.11 6.25 0.77
N GLU A 240 -3.95 6.12 -0.55
CA GLU A 240 -2.87 6.76 -1.28
C GLU A 240 -2.99 8.29 -1.28
N GLU A 241 -4.21 8.82 -1.44
CA GLU A 241 -4.47 10.25 -1.29
C GLU A 241 -4.13 10.77 0.12
N LEU A 242 -4.46 10.01 1.16
CA LEU A 242 -4.11 10.37 2.54
C LEU A 242 -2.60 10.34 2.77
N ARG A 243 -1.87 9.39 2.17
CA ARG A 243 -0.41 9.35 2.22
C ARG A 243 0.22 10.56 1.56
N SER A 244 -0.28 10.95 0.38
CA SER A 244 0.17 12.18 -0.30
C SER A 244 -0.04 13.41 0.58
N LYS A 245 -1.25 13.59 1.12
CA LYS A 245 -1.57 14.71 2.01
C LYS A 245 -0.71 14.70 3.28
N ASN A 246 -0.43 13.53 3.84
CA ASN A 246 0.44 13.40 5.00
C ASN A 246 1.90 13.79 4.68
N ALA A 247 2.40 13.43 3.49
CA ALA A 247 3.72 13.85 3.03
C ALA A 247 3.79 15.39 2.88
N ASP A 248 2.75 16.01 2.31
CA ASP A 248 2.65 17.47 2.22
C ASP A 248 2.62 18.14 3.60
N CYS A 249 1.81 17.62 4.54
CA CYS A 249 1.76 18.09 5.92
C CYS A 249 3.12 17.98 6.62
N GLN A 250 3.86 16.89 6.40
CA GLN A 250 5.21 16.72 6.95
C GLN A 250 6.18 17.74 6.37
N ALA A 251 6.15 17.99 5.06
CA ALA A 251 6.97 19.01 4.43
C ALA A 251 6.66 20.42 4.97
N GLU A 252 5.38 20.75 5.19
CA GLU A 252 4.99 22.01 5.82
C GLU A 252 5.42 22.09 7.30
N GLN A 253 5.37 20.98 8.03
CA GLN A 253 5.86 20.92 9.41
C GLN A 253 7.38 21.14 9.49
N GLU A 254 8.15 20.57 8.56
CA GLU A 254 9.60 20.81 8.47
C GLU A 254 9.89 22.29 8.15
N LYS A 255 9.17 22.89 7.21
CA LYS A 255 9.28 24.34 6.91
C LYS A 255 8.91 25.20 8.12
N ALA A 256 7.88 24.83 8.87
CA ALA A 256 7.52 25.54 10.10
C ALA A 256 8.64 25.44 11.14
N ALA A 257 9.20 24.25 11.34
CA ALA A 257 10.31 24.03 12.29
C ALA A 257 11.58 24.82 11.91
N THR A 258 11.90 24.92 10.61
CA THR A 258 13.04 25.75 10.16
C THR A 258 12.79 27.23 10.42
N LEU A 259 11.59 27.73 10.11
CA LEU A 259 11.20 29.12 10.41
C LEU A 259 11.21 29.41 11.92
N GLU A 260 10.75 28.49 12.77
CA GLU A 260 10.82 28.63 14.22
C GLU A 260 12.27 28.75 14.72
N LYS A 261 13.19 27.95 14.17
CA LYS A 261 14.63 28.04 14.46
C LYS A 261 15.20 29.40 14.06
N GLU A 262 14.82 29.91 12.89
CA GLU A 262 15.24 31.25 12.44
C GLU A 262 14.70 32.35 13.34
N VAL A 263 13.43 32.28 13.73
CA VAL A 263 12.80 33.22 14.67
C VAL A 263 13.50 33.19 16.03
N ALA A 264 13.85 32.01 16.55
CA ALA A 264 14.63 31.89 17.78
C ALA A 264 16.01 32.55 17.65
N GLY A 265 16.73 32.30 16.56
CA GLY A 265 18.02 32.94 16.29
C GLY A 265 17.93 34.46 16.14
N LEU A 266 16.84 34.98 15.53
CA LEU A 266 16.59 36.42 15.47
C LEU A 266 16.28 37.02 16.84
N ARG A 267 15.53 36.31 17.68
CA ARG A 267 15.26 36.75 19.07
C ARG A 267 16.54 36.86 19.89
N GLU A 268 17.46 35.91 19.75
CA GLU A 268 18.78 35.98 20.39
C GLU A 268 19.60 37.16 19.91
N LYS A 269 19.62 37.44 18.60
CA LYS A 269 20.32 38.62 18.05
C LYS A 269 19.73 39.92 18.59
N ILE A 270 18.41 40.03 18.67
CA ILE A 270 17.73 41.19 19.27
C ILE A 270 18.14 41.34 20.73
N HIS A 271 18.17 40.25 21.49
CA HIS A 271 18.58 40.27 22.89
C HIS A 271 20.02 40.76 23.07
N HIS A 272 20.96 40.26 22.26
CA HIS A 272 22.36 40.69 22.31
C HIS A 272 22.52 42.18 21.94
N LEU A 273 21.80 42.66 20.92
CA LEU A 273 21.79 44.08 20.55
C LEU A 273 21.25 44.96 21.68
N ASP A 274 20.20 44.52 22.38
CA ASP A 274 19.63 45.25 23.53
C ASP A 274 20.62 45.36 24.70
N ASP A 275 21.37 44.29 25.00
CA ASP A 275 22.43 44.32 26.01
C ASP A 275 23.58 45.27 25.64
N MET A 276 23.99 45.26 24.37
CA MET A 276 24.99 46.21 23.86
C MET A 276 24.47 47.65 23.96
N LEU A 277 23.22 47.89 23.61
CA LEU A 277 22.59 49.21 23.73
C LEU A 277 22.57 49.67 25.18
N LYS A 278 22.15 48.82 26.13
CA LYS A 278 22.16 49.13 27.56
C LYS A 278 23.56 49.44 28.10
N SER A 279 24.58 48.69 27.65
CA SER A 279 25.98 48.95 28.00
C SER A 279 26.46 50.31 27.48
N GLN A 280 26.18 50.62 26.21
CA GLN A 280 26.49 51.93 25.63
C GLN A 280 25.75 53.07 26.35
N GLN A 281 24.46 52.90 26.64
CA GLN A 281 23.68 53.87 27.41
C GLN A 281 24.28 54.10 28.80
N ARG A 282 24.73 53.06 29.50
CA ARG A 282 25.40 53.18 30.81
C ARG A 282 26.71 53.97 30.69
N LYS A 283 27.50 53.71 29.66
CA LYS A 283 28.75 54.44 29.40
C LYS A 283 28.49 55.92 29.13
N VAL A 284 27.48 56.25 28.32
CA VAL A 284 27.10 57.65 28.06
C VAL A 284 26.63 58.34 29.34
N ARG A 285 25.84 57.68 30.19
CA ARG A 285 25.44 58.23 31.50
C ARG A 285 26.66 58.54 32.38
N GLN A 286 27.63 57.62 32.45
CA GLN A 286 28.88 57.85 33.18
C GLN A 286 29.70 59.01 32.59
N MET A 287 29.76 59.15 31.26
CA MET A 287 30.43 60.28 30.62
C MET A 287 29.74 61.61 30.95
N ILE A 288 28.40 61.65 30.95
CA ILE A 288 27.63 62.83 31.35
C ILE A 288 27.92 63.20 32.81
N GLU A 289 27.93 62.22 33.71
CA GLU A 289 28.23 62.42 35.14
C GLU A 289 29.67 62.95 35.34
N GLN A 290 30.66 62.38 34.65
CA GLN A 290 32.03 62.89 34.68
C GLN A 290 32.15 64.33 34.17
N LEU A 291 31.45 64.68 33.09
CA LEU A 291 31.41 66.04 32.56
C LEU A 291 30.74 67.02 33.54
N GLN A 292 29.65 66.61 34.19
CA GLN A 292 28.97 67.42 35.21
C GLN A 292 29.87 67.67 36.42
N ASN A 293 30.58 66.65 36.91
CA ASN A 293 31.54 66.78 38.01
C ASN A 293 32.70 67.72 37.64
N SER A 294 33.26 67.57 36.43
CA SER A 294 34.31 68.47 35.94
C SER A 294 33.84 69.91 35.83
N LYS A 295 32.61 70.13 35.33
CA LYS A 295 31.99 71.46 35.26
C LYS A 295 31.85 72.10 36.65
N ALA A 296 31.39 71.35 37.66
CA ALA A 296 31.27 71.86 39.03
C ALA A 296 32.63 72.25 39.63
N VAL A 297 33.68 71.46 39.38
CA VAL A 297 35.06 71.78 39.80
C VAL A 297 35.57 73.03 39.11
N ILE A 298 35.32 73.20 37.81
CA ILE A 298 35.70 74.41 37.07
C ILE A 298 34.99 75.63 37.66
N GLN A 299 33.67 75.54 37.89
CA GLN A 299 32.90 76.62 38.50
C GLN A 299 33.44 77.03 39.88
N SER A 300 33.80 76.06 40.74
CA SER A 300 34.43 76.35 42.04
C SER A 300 35.80 77.03 41.91
N LYS A 301 36.58 76.69 40.87
CA LYS A 301 37.85 77.38 40.60
C LYS A 301 37.61 78.79 40.06
N ASP A 302 36.60 78.98 39.22
CA ASP A 302 36.23 80.30 38.69
C ASP A 302 35.79 81.26 39.80
N THR A 303 35.02 80.78 40.79
CA THR A 303 34.66 81.59 41.97
C THR A 303 35.89 81.96 42.80
N ALA A 304 36.80 81.01 43.05
CA ALA A 304 38.04 81.30 43.78
C ALA A 304 38.95 82.29 43.03
N ILE A 305 39.02 82.19 41.70
CA ILE A 305 39.73 83.16 40.85
C ILE A 305 39.08 84.55 41.00
N GLN A 306 37.75 84.63 41.01
CA GLN A 306 37.03 85.88 41.17
C GLN A 306 37.28 86.52 42.55
N GLU A 307 37.23 85.74 43.63
CA GLU A 307 37.57 86.20 44.99
C GLU A 307 39.02 86.72 45.08
N LEU A 308 39.97 86.02 44.44
CA LEU A 308 41.36 86.47 44.38
C LEU A 308 41.51 87.76 43.57
N LYS A 309 40.78 87.93 42.47
CA LYS A 309 40.77 89.19 41.70
C LYS A 309 40.25 90.35 42.54
N GLU A 310 39.18 90.14 43.29
CA GLU A 310 38.62 91.16 44.20
C GLU A 310 39.61 91.53 45.31
N LYS A 311 40.31 90.53 45.89
CA LYS A 311 41.37 90.78 46.87
C LYS A 311 42.56 91.54 46.29
N ILE A 312 42.97 91.23 45.06
CA ILE A 312 44.01 91.99 44.35
C ILE A 312 43.55 93.43 44.16
N ALA A 313 42.34 93.66 43.64
CA ALA A 313 41.81 95.00 43.43
C ALA A 313 41.73 95.81 44.75
N TYR A 314 41.33 95.17 45.86
CA TYR A 314 41.34 95.80 47.18
C TYR A 314 42.76 96.21 47.62
N LEU A 315 43.72 95.29 47.49
CA LEU A 315 45.13 95.58 47.84
C LEU A 315 45.77 96.60 46.89
N GLU A 316 45.38 96.63 45.62
CA GLU A 316 45.81 97.65 44.65
C GLU A 316 45.29 99.03 45.06
N ALA A 317 44.02 99.14 45.47
CA ALA A 317 43.43 100.38 45.96
C ALA A 317 44.08 100.86 47.27
N GLU A 318 44.32 99.95 48.22
CA GLU A 318 45.02 100.26 49.47
C GLU A 318 46.47 100.69 49.21
N ASN A 319 47.18 100.00 48.31
CA ASN A 319 48.51 100.42 47.89
C ASN A 319 48.45 101.82 47.27
N LEU A 320 47.50 102.09 46.37
CA LEU A 320 47.34 103.41 45.75
C LEU A 320 47.12 104.50 46.80
N GLU A 321 46.23 104.28 47.78
CA GLU A 321 45.99 105.24 48.87
C GLU A 321 47.27 105.49 49.69
N MET A 322 48.05 104.44 49.98
CA MET A 322 49.32 104.58 50.68
C MET A 322 50.37 105.33 49.86
N HIS A 323 50.41 105.11 48.54
CA HIS A 323 51.26 105.86 47.62
C HIS A 323 50.83 107.33 47.56
N ASP A 324 49.54 107.63 47.44
CA ASP A 324 48.98 109.01 47.44
C ASP A 324 49.34 109.73 48.76
N ARG A 325 49.18 109.06 49.91
CA ARG A 325 49.60 109.59 51.22
C ARG A 325 51.09 109.89 51.27
N MET A 326 51.93 108.99 50.72
CA MET A 326 53.38 109.18 50.66
C MET A 326 53.75 110.36 49.76
N GLU A 327 53.13 110.48 48.59
CA GLU A 327 53.30 111.61 47.67
C GLU A 327 52.92 112.94 48.31
N HIS A 328 51.81 113.01 49.05
CA HIS A 328 51.44 114.22 49.79
C HIS A 328 52.46 114.62 50.87
N LEU A 329 53.09 113.65 51.56
CA LEU A 329 54.15 113.93 52.54
C LEU A 329 55.43 114.40 51.86
N ILE A 330 55.79 113.79 50.73
CA ILE A 330 56.91 114.22 49.88
C ILE A 330 56.65 115.64 49.37
N GLU A 331 55.45 115.93 48.87
CA GLU A 331 55.05 117.25 48.38
C GLU A 331 55.07 118.29 49.50
N LYS A 332 54.62 117.97 50.71
CA LYS A 332 54.78 118.84 51.89
C LYS A 332 56.25 119.08 52.25
N GLN A 333 57.10 118.06 52.19
CA GLN A 333 58.54 118.23 52.41
C GLN A 333 59.19 119.11 51.35
N ILE A 334 58.79 118.99 50.09
CA ILE A 334 59.25 119.83 48.99
C ILE A 334 58.70 121.26 49.12
N SER A 335 57.45 121.43 49.59
CA SER A 335 56.78 122.72 49.76
C SER A 335 57.33 123.55 50.95
N TYR A 336 57.78 122.89 52.04
CA TYR A 336 58.50 123.54 53.16
C TYR A 336 60.02 123.52 53.01
N GLY A 337 60.54 122.89 51.96
CA GLY A 337 61.97 122.68 51.72
C GLY A 337 62.32 122.92 50.26
N ASN A 338 62.10 124.14 49.77
CA ASN A 338 62.67 124.57 48.48
C ASN A 338 64.18 124.79 48.62
N PHE A 339 64.95 123.71 48.69
CA PHE A 339 66.33 123.71 48.21
C PHE A 339 66.69 122.39 47.53
N SER A 340 67.02 122.52 46.24
CA SER A 340 68.19 121.88 45.62
C SER A 340 68.04 120.44 45.09
N THR A 341 67.66 120.37 43.81
CA THR A 341 68.29 119.61 42.70
C THR A 341 69.01 118.26 42.93
N GLN A 342 68.67 117.29 42.06
CA GLN A 342 69.57 116.69 41.04
C GLN A 342 69.61 115.14 40.97
N ALA A 343 69.11 114.62 39.83
CA ALA A 343 69.66 113.60 38.91
C ALA A 343 69.88 112.11 39.26
N ARG A 344 69.57 111.30 38.21
CA ARG A 344 70.20 110.02 37.74
C ARG A 344 69.97 108.78 38.62
N ALA A 345 69.90 107.53 38.14
CA ALA A 345 70.23 106.90 36.86
C ALA A 345 69.56 105.50 36.72
N LYS A 346 69.43 105.06 35.45
CA LYS A 346 69.44 103.70 34.87
C LYS A 346 69.59 102.46 35.78
N THR A 347 68.79 101.41 35.46
CA THR A 347 69.25 100.00 35.42
C THR A 347 68.41 99.16 34.43
N GLU A 348 69.07 98.36 33.58
CA GLU A 348 68.51 97.38 32.64
C GLU A 348 68.42 95.96 33.26
N ASN A 349 67.29 95.23 33.01
CA ASN A 349 67.08 93.78 32.70
C ASN A 349 67.79 92.65 33.52
N PRO A 350 67.47 91.32 33.38
CA PRO A 350 66.50 90.61 32.53
C PRO A 350 65.64 89.53 33.25
N GLY A 351 64.66 88.93 32.55
CA GLY A 351 63.89 87.79 33.09
C GLY A 351 63.00 87.06 32.08
N SER A 352 63.53 86.67 30.92
CA SER A 352 62.82 85.80 29.97
C SER A 352 62.81 84.35 30.49
N VAL A 353 61.72 83.96 31.14
CA VAL A 353 61.45 82.57 31.53
C VAL A 353 60.92 81.82 30.31
N ARG A 354 61.69 80.83 29.86
CA ARG A 354 61.30 79.87 28.81
C ARG A 354 60.08 79.08 29.28
N ILE A 355 58.98 79.17 28.53
CA ILE A 355 57.83 78.28 28.67
C ILE A 355 58.25 76.89 28.19
N SER A 356 58.37 75.94 29.10
CA SER A 356 58.51 74.52 28.79
C SER A 356 57.20 74.01 28.17
N LYS A 357 57.33 73.39 26.99
CA LYS A 357 56.28 72.61 26.32
C LYS A 357 55.64 71.60 27.28
N PRO A 358 54.30 71.39 27.26
CA PRO A 358 53.68 70.30 28.02
C PRO A 358 54.08 68.94 27.40
N PRO A 359 54.14 67.86 28.20
CA PRO A 359 54.51 66.54 27.72
C PRO A 359 53.43 65.97 26.79
N SER A 360 53.84 65.48 25.63
CA SER A 360 53.01 64.75 24.67
C SER A 360 52.42 63.47 25.28
N PRO A 361 51.19 63.05 24.90
CA PRO A 361 50.60 61.83 25.42
C PRO A 361 51.33 60.58 24.90
N LYS A 362 51.56 59.61 25.80
CA LYS A 362 52.11 58.28 25.49
C LYS A 362 51.25 57.56 24.43
N PRO A 363 51.84 56.88 23.43
CA PRO A 363 51.07 56.04 22.52
C PRO A 363 50.56 54.79 23.25
N MET A 364 49.27 54.47 23.10
CA MET A 364 48.69 53.20 23.55
C MET A 364 49.04 52.06 22.57
N PRO A 365 49.15 50.81 23.04
CA PRO A 365 49.54 49.68 22.20
C PRO A 365 48.42 49.33 21.21
N LEU A 366 48.79 49.13 19.94
CA LEU A 366 47.89 48.57 18.94
C LEU A 366 47.75 47.06 19.17
N ILE A 367 46.54 46.62 19.50
CA ILE A 367 46.15 45.21 19.46
C ILE A 367 45.88 44.87 17.99
N ARG A 368 46.68 43.97 17.41
CA ARG A 368 46.36 43.36 16.12
C ARG A 368 45.39 42.22 16.36
N VAL A 369 44.16 42.37 15.87
CA VAL A 369 43.22 41.26 15.71
C VAL A 369 43.67 40.49 14.48
N VAL A 370 44.05 39.24 14.66
CA VAL A 370 44.20 38.27 13.57
C VAL A 370 42.88 37.50 13.53
N GLU A 371 42.13 37.66 12.44
CA GLU A 371 40.99 36.81 12.15
C GLU A 371 41.48 35.40 11.82
N THR A 372 40.94 34.40 12.51
CA THR A 372 40.96 32.99 12.13
C THR A 372 39.55 32.47 12.12
#